data_AF-A0A6B2CBP2-F1
#
_entry.id   AF-A0A6B2CBP2-F1
#
_cell.length_a   1.000
_cell.length_b   1.000
_cell.length_c   1.000
_cell.angle_alpha   90.00
_cell.angle_beta   90.00
_cell.angle_gamma   90.00
#
_symmetry.space_group_name_H-M   'P 1'
#
loop_
_entity.id
_entity.type
_entity.pdbx_description
1 polymer ?
#
loop_
_entity_poly.entity_id
_entity_poly.type
_entity_poly.pdbx_seq_one_letter_code
_entity_poly.pdbx_strand_id
1 'polypeptide(L)'
;MEKTLAKEVSEEDVILKILAQLSCLPQINRYEYYMSRGDSEKAREILRQISNDLREYKSRLQNILRRLWDVSQEFEKKRDIDPLRSLVKDLLKMLDNAPWTVSGCHKIKAHTEASLYKISLELDKISSEKTLDERSVNILLRELDYLRSHLRDIVYTYLEELDRHARS
;
A
#
# COMPACT_ATOMS: atom_id res chain seq x y z
N MET A 1 34.58 27.77 -8.28
CA MET A 1 34.07 26.45 -7.88
C MET A 1 32.87 26.67 -6.98
N GLU A 2 31.67 26.67 -7.56
CA GLU A 2 30.43 26.66 -6.79
C GLU A 2 30.35 25.33 -6.03
N LYS A 3 30.47 25.38 -4.71
CA LYS A 3 30.08 24.25 -3.86
C LYS A 3 28.56 24.18 -3.93
N THR A 4 28.03 23.20 -4.64
CA THR A 4 26.62 22.82 -4.59
C THR A 4 26.31 22.46 -3.13
N LEU A 5 25.68 23.38 -2.39
CA LEU A 5 25.05 23.07 -1.12
C LEU A 5 23.93 22.08 -1.42
N ALA A 6 24.21 20.78 -1.27
CA ALA A 6 23.15 19.79 -1.20
C ALA A 6 22.26 20.21 -0.03
N LYS A 7 21.09 20.77 -0.32
CA LYS A 7 20.06 21.06 0.69
C LYS A 7 19.75 19.72 1.35
N GLU A 8 20.07 19.59 2.63
CA GLU A 8 19.58 18.48 3.44
C GLU A 8 18.05 18.50 3.35
N VAL A 9 17.49 17.46 2.73
CA VAL A 9 16.04 17.30 2.62
C VAL A 9 15.52 16.93 4.01
N SER A 10 14.62 17.72 4.55
CA SER A 10 14.07 17.48 5.89
C SER A 10 13.14 16.24 5.88
N GLU A 11 13.02 15.52 7.00
CA GLU A 11 12.06 14.40 7.13
C GLU A 11 10.63 14.86 6.80
N GLU A 12 10.30 16.11 7.13
CA GLU A 12 9.05 16.78 6.78
C GLU A 12 8.80 16.82 5.27
N ASP A 13 9.78 17.29 4.48
CA ASP A 13 9.67 17.36 3.02
C ASP A 13 9.44 15.97 2.40
N VAL A 14 10.09 14.95 2.96
CA VAL A 14 9.93 13.55 2.53
C VAL A 14 8.52 13.04 2.83
N ILE A 15 8.02 13.27 4.04
CA ILE A 15 6.67 12.87 4.44
C ILE A 15 5.63 13.54 3.52
N LEU A 16 5.74 14.85 3.29
CA LEU A 16 4.81 15.59 2.43
C LEU A 16 4.85 15.10 0.98
N LYS A 17 6.04 14.82 0.44
CA LYS A 17 6.20 14.24 -0.90
C LYS A 17 5.54 12.85 -0.99
N ILE A 18 5.75 12.00 0.00
CA ILE A 18 5.13 10.66 0.07
C ILE A 18 3.60 10.80 0.11
N LEU A 19 3.06 11.67 0.97
CA LEU A 19 1.61 11.90 1.03
C LEU A 19 1.05 12.39 -0.30
N ALA A 20 1.75 13.29 -1.00
CA ALA A 20 1.32 13.80 -2.30
C ALA A 20 1.31 12.69 -3.36
N GLN A 21 2.36 11.87 -3.43
CA GLN A 21 2.47 10.74 -4.37
C GLN A 21 1.41 9.67 -4.10
N LEU A 22 1.19 9.34 -2.84
CA LEU A 22 0.13 8.44 -2.41
C LEU A 22 -1.28 9.09 -2.51
N SER A 23 -1.37 10.38 -2.83
CA SER A 23 -2.61 11.17 -2.98
C SER A 23 -3.42 11.35 -1.69
N CYS A 24 -2.75 11.46 -0.53
CA CYS A 24 -3.36 11.56 0.79
C CYS A 24 -3.63 13.03 1.17
N LEU A 25 -4.54 13.66 0.41
CA LEU A 25 -4.90 15.08 0.52
C LEU A 25 -5.41 15.50 1.92
N PRO A 26 -6.24 14.72 2.64
CA PRO A 26 -6.73 15.13 3.96
C PRO A 26 -5.60 15.40 4.96
N GLN A 27 -4.50 14.66 4.87
CA GLN A 27 -3.34 14.77 5.75
C GLN A 27 -2.52 16.01 5.44
N ILE A 28 -2.30 16.27 4.15
CA ILE A 28 -1.64 17.49 3.67
C ILE A 28 -2.44 18.71 4.13
N ASN A 29 -3.75 18.73 3.90
CA ASN A 29 -4.63 19.83 4.30
C ASN A 29 -4.59 20.07 5.82
N ARG A 30 -4.57 19.00 6.62
CA ARG A 30 -4.49 19.11 8.08
C ARG A 30 -3.15 19.70 8.53
N TYR A 31 -2.05 19.29 7.92
CA TYR A 31 -0.72 19.86 8.17
C TYR A 31 -0.67 21.35 7.79
N GLU A 32 -1.07 21.69 6.57
CA GLU A 32 -1.09 23.06 6.05
C GLU A 32 -1.97 24.00 6.90
N TYR A 33 -3.10 23.51 7.40
CA TYR A 33 -3.99 24.26 8.29
C TYR A 33 -3.26 24.76 9.54
N TYR A 34 -2.55 23.90 10.26
CA TYR A 34 -1.86 24.31 11.49
C TYR A 34 -0.65 25.19 11.22
N MET A 35 0.09 24.92 10.13
CA MET A 35 1.18 25.80 9.70
C MET A 35 0.70 27.20 9.35
N SER A 36 -0.42 27.32 8.63
CA SER A 36 -1.00 28.63 8.27
C SER A 36 -1.44 29.47 9.49
N ARG A 37 -1.67 28.81 10.63
CA ARG A 37 -2.00 29.45 11.92
C ARG A 37 -0.79 29.74 12.81
N GLY A 38 0.42 29.40 12.35
CA GLY A 38 1.65 29.52 13.15
C GLY A 38 1.77 28.47 14.26
N ASP A 39 0.92 27.44 14.27
CA ASP A 39 0.92 26.37 15.28
C ASP A 39 1.89 25.25 14.86
N SER A 40 3.19 25.58 14.89
CA SER A 40 4.26 24.68 14.47
C SER A 40 4.42 23.44 15.36
N GLU A 41 3.91 23.47 16.59
CA GLU A 41 3.96 22.33 17.51
C GLU A 41 2.94 21.27 17.08
N LYS A 42 1.69 21.66 16.84
CA LYS A 42 0.67 20.73 16.31
C LYS A 42 1.01 20.22 14.92
N ALA A 43 1.58 21.06 14.05
CA ALA A 43 2.01 20.63 12.73
C ALA A 43 3.09 19.53 12.82
N ARG A 44 4.07 19.68 13.71
CA ARG A 44 5.08 18.64 13.99
C ARG A 44 4.50 17.38 14.61
N GLU A 45 3.54 17.52 15.52
CA GLU A 45 2.85 16.37 16.10
C GLU A 45 2.12 15.55 15.02
N ILE A 46 1.45 16.22 14.09
CA ILE A 46 0.78 15.59 12.94
C ILE A 46 1.79 14.84 12.06
N LEU A 47 2.92 15.48 11.71
CA LEU A 47 3.95 14.81 10.92
C LEU A 47 4.51 13.58 11.65
N ARG A 48 4.70 13.65 12.96
CA ARG A 48 5.16 12.50 13.75
C ARG A 48 4.14 11.36 13.75
N GLN A 49 2.86 11.67 13.90
CA GLN A 49 1.78 10.67 13.80
C GLN A 49 1.78 10.01 12.42
N ILE A 50 1.82 10.82 11.35
CA ILE A 50 1.85 10.33 9.97
C ILE A 50 3.09 9.46 9.71
N SER A 51 4.27 9.87 10.17
CA SER A 51 5.51 9.09 10.03
C SER A 51 5.37 7.71 10.67
N ASN A 52 4.82 7.63 11.88
CA ASN A 52 4.56 6.36 12.56
C ASN A 52 3.55 5.50 11.80
N ASP A 53 2.45 6.11 11.33
CA ASP A 53 1.40 5.40 10.58
C ASP A 53 1.93 4.85 9.25
N LEU A 54 2.77 5.61 8.54
CA LEU A 54 3.43 5.17 7.30
C LEU A 54 4.39 4.01 7.55
N ARG A 55 5.14 4.02 8.67
CA ARG A 55 6.02 2.91 9.06
C ARG A 55 5.24 1.65 9.44
N GLU A 56 4.13 1.80 10.17
CA GLU A 56 3.26 0.67 10.48
C GLU A 56 2.63 0.10 9.20
N TYR A 57 2.13 0.96 8.33
CA TYR A 57 1.56 0.57 7.05
C TYR A 57 2.57 -0.17 6.17
N LYS A 58 3.83 0.28 6.15
CA LYS A 58 4.94 -0.43 5.48
C LYS A 58 5.08 -1.86 5.99
N SER A 59 5.15 -2.05 7.30
CA SER A 59 5.34 -3.37 7.91
C SER A 59 4.19 -4.33 7.56
N ARG A 60 2.95 -3.84 7.63
CA ARG A 60 1.76 -4.59 7.22
C ARG A 60 1.80 -4.97 5.75
N LEU A 61 2.11 -4.02 4.86
CA LEU A 61 2.24 -4.26 3.43
C LEU A 61 3.34 -5.25 3.08
N GLN A 62 4.50 -5.19 3.76
CA GLN A 62 5.59 -6.15 3.55
C GLN A 62 5.17 -7.58 3.90
N ASN A 63 4.46 -7.76 5.02
CA ASN A 63 3.96 -9.08 5.40
C ASN A 63 2.95 -9.61 4.36
N ILE A 64 2.08 -8.74 3.86
CA ILE A 64 1.14 -9.06 2.80
C ILE A 64 1.83 -9.43 1.49
N LEU A 65 2.83 -8.67 1.05
CA LEU A 65 3.58 -8.96 -0.17
C LEU A 65 4.23 -10.35 -0.10
N ARG A 66 4.77 -10.72 1.06
CA ARG A 66 5.30 -12.06 1.30
C ARG A 66 4.20 -13.12 1.22
N ARG A 67 3.08 -12.95 1.93
CA ARG A 67 1.95 -13.90 1.88
C ARG A 67 1.37 -14.03 0.47
N LEU A 68 1.26 -12.93 -0.25
CA LEU A 68 0.81 -12.89 -1.64
C LEU A 68 1.75 -13.69 -2.54
N TRP A 69 3.06 -13.52 -2.38
CA TRP A 69 4.05 -14.33 -3.10
C TRP A 69 3.88 -15.82 -2.82
N ASP A 70 3.86 -16.20 -1.54
CA ASP A 70 3.78 -17.61 -1.11
C ASP A 70 2.51 -18.29 -1.64
N VAL A 71 1.35 -17.65 -1.48
CA VAL A 71 0.06 -18.16 -1.94
C VAL A 71 -0.02 -18.21 -3.46
N SER A 72 0.54 -17.23 -4.17
CA SER A 72 0.56 -17.24 -5.64
C SER A 72 1.38 -18.42 -6.18
N GLN A 73 2.53 -18.67 -5.58
CA GLN A 73 3.41 -19.79 -5.95
C GLN A 73 2.79 -21.14 -5.62
N GLU A 74 2.08 -21.23 -4.51
CA GLU A 74 1.34 -22.44 -4.14
C GLU A 74 0.17 -22.69 -5.09
N PHE A 75 -0.61 -21.65 -5.41
CA PHE A 75 -1.71 -21.74 -6.38
C PHE A 75 -1.20 -22.15 -7.77
N GLU A 76 -0.07 -21.62 -8.22
CA GLU A 76 0.53 -21.99 -9.50
C GLU A 76 0.85 -23.49 -9.59
N LYS A 77 1.35 -24.08 -8.50
CA LYS A 77 1.79 -25.48 -8.44
C LYS A 77 0.66 -26.46 -8.15
N LYS A 78 -0.17 -26.15 -7.15
CA LYS A 78 -1.16 -27.06 -6.57
C LYS A 78 -2.57 -26.80 -7.05
N ARG A 79 -2.81 -25.64 -7.67
CA ARG A 79 -4.14 -25.21 -8.15
C ARG A 79 -5.19 -25.14 -7.03
N ASP A 80 -4.74 -25.00 -5.79
CA ASP A 80 -5.60 -24.85 -4.62
C ASP A 80 -6.04 -23.39 -4.44
N ILE A 81 -7.34 -23.16 -4.45
CA ILE A 81 -7.96 -21.84 -4.37
C ILE A 81 -8.26 -21.39 -2.94
N ASP A 82 -8.24 -22.28 -1.95
CA ASP A 82 -8.64 -21.95 -0.58
C ASP A 82 -7.66 -20.99 0.12
N PRO A 83 -6.32 -21.19 0.02
CA PRO A 83 -5.35 -20.23 0.52
C PRO A 83 -5.50 -18.85 -0.13
N LEU A 84 -5.85 -18.84 -1.42
CA LEU A 84 -6.08 -17.62 -2.19
C LEU A 84 -7.34 -16.87 -1.73
N ARG A 85 -8.44 -17.59 -1.48
CA ARG A 85 -9.66 -17.03 -0.87
C ARG A 85 -9.38 -16.41 0.51
N SER A 86 -8.61 -17.10 1.35
CA SER A 86 -8.25 -16.59 2.67
C SER A 86 -7.41 -15.32 2.56
N LEU A 87 -6.43 -15.30 1.66
CA LEU A 87 -5.57 -14.13 1.44
C LEU A 87 -6.37 -12.92 0.97
N VAL A 88 -7.28 -13.08 0.01
CA VAL A 88 -8.10 -11.98 -0.52
C VAL A 88 -8.97 -11.36 0.58
N LYS A 89 -9.57 -12.18 1.45
CA LYS A 89 -10.35 -11.69 2.61
C LYS A 89 -9.48 -10.89 3.58
N ASP A 90 -8.28 -11.36 3.88
CA ASP A 90 -7.35 -10.66 4.77
C ASP A 90 -6.87 -9.34 4.15
N LEU A 91 -6.63 -9.32 2.84
CA LEU A 91 -6.25 -8.13 2.08
C LEU A 91 -7.34 -7.05 2.12
N LEU A 92 -8.60 -7.44 1.87
CA LEU A 92 -9.75 -6.52 1.97
C LEU A 92 -9.87 -5.95 3.38
N LYS A 93 -9.81 -6.81 4.41
CA LYS A 93 -9.84 -6.36 5.82
C LYS A 93 -8.69 -5.41 6.14
N MET A 94 -7.49 -5.63 5.61
CA MET A 94 -6.38 -4.72 5.85
C MET A 94 -6.62 -3.35 5.18
N LEU A 95 -7.17 -3.32 3.97
CA LEU A 95 -7.52 -2.05 3.30
C LEU A 95 -8.61 -1.27 4.03
N ASP A 96 -9.56 -1.97 4.65
CA ASP A 96 -10.61 -1.35 5.47
C ASP A 96 -10.09 -0.85 6.82
N ASN A 97 -9.14 -1.58 7.44
CA ASN A 97 -8.56 -1.25 8.73
C ASN A 97 -7.21 -0.52 8.64
N ALA A 98 -6.87 0.00 7.45
CA ALA A 98 -5.69 0.85 7.30
C ALA A 98 -5.89 2.11 8.17
N PRO A 99 -4.84 2.61 8.86
CA PRO A 99 -4.97 3.81 9.67
C PRO A 99 -5.59 4.94 8.84
N TRP A 100 -6.63 5.58 9.37
CA TRP A 100 -7.43 6.62 8.69
C TRP A 100 -6.58 7.82 8.21
N THR A 101 -5.39 7.98 8.77
CA THR A 101 -4.35 8.95 8.37
C THR A 101 -3.59 8.53 7.10
N VAL A 102 -3.56 7.25 6.71
CA VAL A 102 -3.06 6.79 5.40
C VAL A 102 -4.23 6.35 4.51
N SER A 103 -5.46 6.26 5.04
CA SER A 103 -6.66 5.96 4.24
C SER A 103 -7.04 7.07 3.25
N GLY A 104 -6.38 8.23 3.30
CA GLY A 104 -6.52 9.30 2.31
C GLY A 104 -5.93 8.93 0.93
N CYS A 105 -5.25 7.79 0.80
CA CYS A 105 -4.53 7.42 -0.41
C CYS A 105 -5.45 6.69 -1.42
N HIS A 106 -6.47 7.42 -1.91
CA HIS A 106 -7.63 6.88 -2.62
C HIS A 106 -7.30 6.11 -3.90
N LYS A 107 -6.27 6.52 -4.66
CA LYS A 107 -5.91 5.85 -5.93
C LYS A 107 -5.41 4.44 -5.70
N ILE A 108 -4.51 4.27 -4.73
CA ILE A 108 -3.93 2.98 -4.36
C ILE A 108 -5.00 2.04 -3.84
N LYS A 109 -5.86 2.56 -2.95
CA LYS A 109 -6.99 1.80 -2.42
C LYS A 109 -7.89 1.32 -3.56
N ALA A 110 -8.30 2.21 -4.46
CA ALA A 110 -9.17 1.87 -5.59
C ALA A 110 -8.55 0.84 -6.54
N HIS A 111 -7.26 0.96 -6.90
CA HIS A 111 -6.58 -0.02 -7.76
C HIS A 111 -6.48 -1.40 -7.09
N THR A 112 -6.14 -1.43 -5.80
CA THR A 112 -6.03 -2.69 -5.05
C THR A 112 -7.40 -3.35 -4.89
N GLU A 113 -8.44 -2.60 -4.53
CA GLU A 113 -9.81 -3.08 -4.43
C GLU A 113 -10.33 -3.62 -5.77
N ALA A 114 -10.05 -2.94 -6.88
CA ALA A 114 -10.47 -3.38 -8.20
C ALA A 114 -9.88 -4.75 -8.57
N SER A 115 -8.60 -4.99 -8.29
CA SER A 115 -7.98 -6.30 -8.53
C SER A 115 -8.47 -7.37 -7.55
N LEU A 116 -8.64 -7.04 -6.27
CA LEU A 116 -9.23 -7.98 -5.29
C LEU A 116 -10.66 -8.38 -5.66
N TYR A 117 -11.45 -7.45 -6.19
CA TYR A 117 -12.80 -7.71 -6.67
C TYR A 117 -12.79 -8.68 -7.86
N LYS A 118 -11.92 -8.46 -8.85
CA LYS A 118 -11.77 -9.38 -10.00
C LYS A 118 -11.34 -10.79 -9.55
N ILE A 119 -10.38 -10.88 -8.65
CA ILE A 119 -9.93 -12.16 -8.09
C ILE A 119 -11.10 -12.85 -7.37
N SER A 120 -11.86 -12.10 -6.56
CA SER A 120 -13.01 -12.64 -5.83
C SER A 120 -14.08 -13.18 -6.78
N LEU A 121 -14.40 -12.44 -7.85
CA LEU A 121 -15.35 -12.88 -8.88
C LEU A 121 -14.91 -14.19 -9.54
N GLU A 122 -13.64 -14.31 -9.91
CA GLU A 122 -13.13 -15.51 -10.56
C GLU A 122 -13.13 -16.71 -9.59
N LEU A 123 -12.76 -16.48 -8.32
CA LEU A 123 -12.84 -17.50 -7.27
C LEU A 123 -14.27 -18.00 -7.05
N ASP A 124 -15.25 -17.09 -7.05
CA ASP A 124 -16.65 -17.43 -6.87
C ASP A 124 -17.20 -18.21 -8.06
N LYS A 125 -16.82 -17.84 -9.28
CA LYS A 125 -17.14 -18.59 -10.49
C LYS A 125 -16.61 -20.03 -10.42
N ILE A 126 -15.32 -20.21 -10.06
CA ILE A 126 -14.71 -21.54 -9.88
C ILE A 126 -15.49 -22.37 -8.85
N SER A 127 -15.96 -21.74 -7.77
CA SER A 127 -16.70 -22.44 -6.72
C SER A 127 -18.13 -22.81 -7.15
N SER A 128 -18.80 -21.96 -7.94
CA SER A 128 -20.13 -22.27 -8.47
C SER A 128 -20.08 -23.36 -9.54
N GLU A 129 -19.10 -23.30 -10.43
CA GLU A 129 -18.99 -24.23 -11.57
C GLU A 129 -18.27 -25.53 -11.17
N LYS A 130 -17.54 -25.53 -10.04
CA LYS A 130 -16.68 -26.63 -9.55
C LYS A 130 -15.64 -27.06 -10.60
N THR A 131 -15.26 -26.15 -11.48
CA THR A 131 -14.29 -26.37 -12.54
C THR A 131 -13.22 -25.30 -12.47
N LEU A 132 -11.96 -25.74 -12.53
CA LEU A 132 -10.82 -24.85 -12.64
C LEU A 132 -10.20 -25.04 -14.02
N ASP A 133 -10.58 -24.18 -14.95
CA ASP A 133 -10.02 -24.16 -16.30
C ASP A 133 -8.76 -23.28 -16.36
N GLU A 134 -7.94 -23.52 -17.39
CA GLU A 134 -6.67 -22.83 -17.59
C GLU A 134 -6.86 -21.32 -17.82
N ARG A 135 -8.03 -20.89 -18.35
CA ARG A 135 -8.32 -19.45 -18.51
C ARG A 135 -8.51 -18.78 -17.15
N SER A 136 -9.23 -19.42 -16.24
CA SER A 136 -9.50 -18.94 -14.89
C SER A 136 -8.19 -18.86 -14.09
N VAL A 137 -7.33 -19.88 -14.21
CA VAL A 137 -5.97 -19.88 -13.67
C VAL A 137 -5.16 -18.68 -14.16
N ASN A 138 -5.12 -18.46 -15.49
CA ASN A 138 -4.35 -17.37 -16.07
C ASN A 138 -4.87 -15.98 -15.65
N ILE A 139 -6.19 -15.82 -15.50
CA ILE A 139 -6.79 -14.58 -14.97
C ILE A 139 -6.32 -14.35 -13.53
N LEU A 140 -6.42 -15.36 -12.67
CA LEU A 140 -6.01 -15.27 -11.27
C LEU A 140 -4.52 -14.94 -11.14
N LEU A 141 -3.64 -15.65 -11.84
CA LEU A 141 -2.20 -15.37 -11.82
C LEU A 141 -1.86 -13.95 -12.29
N ARG A 142 -2.51 -13.48 -13.36
CA ARG A 142 -2.30 -12.12 -13.87
C ARG A 142 -2.73 -11.06 -12.87
N GLU A 143 -3.89 -11.21 -12.25
CA GLU A 143 -4.36 -10.23 -11.25
C GLU A 143 -3.50 -10.29 -9.98
N LEU A 144 -3.00 -11.47 -9.58
CA LEU A 144 -2.06 -11.59 -8.46
C LEU A 144 -0.72 -10.91 -8.73
N ASP A 145 -0.18 -11.07 -9.93
CA ASP A 145 1.04 -10.38 -10.36
C ASP A 145 0.86 -8.87 -10.40
N TYR A 146 -0.29 -8.39 -10.90
CA TYR A 146 -0.63 -6.97 -10.88
C TYR A 146 -0.70 -6.43 -9.45
N LEU A 147 -1.41 -7.13 -8.56
CA LEU A 147 -1.53 -6.77 -7.14
C LEU A 147 -0.16 -6.72 -6.47
N ARG A 148 0.70 -7.71 -6.74
CA ARG A 148 2.06 -7.76 -6.22
C ARG A 148 2.88 -6.57 -6.71
N SER A 149 2.86 -6.28 -8.02
CA SER A 149 3.61 -5.16 -8.58
C SER A 149 3.16 -3.84 -7.97
N HIS A 150 1.85 -3.60 -7.93
CA HIS A 150 1.28 -2.36 -7.41
C HIS A 150 1.63 -2.14 -5.93
N LEU A 151 1.47 -3.17 -5.09
CA LEU A 151 1.81 -3.09 -3.67
C LEU A 151 3.32 -2.95 -3.43
N ARG A 152 4.14 -3.57 -4.30
CA ARG A 152 5.60 -3.47 -4.23
C ARG A 152 6.05 -2.04 -4.51
N ASP A 153 5.53 -1.42 -5.56
CA ASP A 153 5.91 -0.04 -5.91
C ASP A 153 5.64 0.92 -4.74
N ILE A 154 4.55 0.71 -4.00
CA ILE A 154 4.24 1.52 -2.82
C ILE A 154 5.31 1.37 -1.72
N VAL A 155 5.68 0.13 -1.40
CA VAL A 155 6.65 -0.16 -0.33
C VAL A 155 8.03 0.35 -0.71
N TYR A 156 8.52 0.02 -1.90
CA TYR A 156 9.91 0.26 -2.30
C TYR A 156 10.15 1.67 -2.83
N THR A 157 9.15 2.31 -3.44
CA THR A 157 9.32 3.67 -3.97
C THR A 157 9.02 4.73 -2.90
N TYR A 158 8.03 4.52 -2.04
CA TYR A 158 7.58 5.59 -1.12
C TYR A 158 8.00 5.33 0.33
N LEU A 159 7.77 4.13 0.84
CA LEU A 159 7.97 3.84 2.27
C LEU A 159 9.43 3.49 2.62
N GLU A 160 10.26 3.15 1.64
CA GLU A 160 11.72 3.05 1.84
C GLU A 160 12.43 4.40 1.81
N GLU A 161 11.91 5.40 1.09
CA GLU A 161 12.45 6.77 1.17
C GLU A 161 12.32 7.30 2.61
N LEU A 162 11.19 7.06 3.27
CA LEU A 162 10.96 7.46 4.66
C LEU A 162 12.01 6.88 5.64
N ASP A 163 12.34 5.59 5.52
CA ASP A 163 13.29 4.94 6.43
C ASP A 163 14.75 5.35 6.20
N ARG A 164 15.12 5.72 4.98
CA ARG A 164 16.48 6.21 4.67
C ARG A 164 16.76 7.54 5.35
N HIS A 165 15.76 8.42 5.39
CA HIS A 165 15.88 9.75 5.99
C HIS A 165 15.67 9.77 7.51
N ALA A 166 15.02 8.75 8.08
CA ALA A 166 14.89 8.62 9.53
C ALA A 166 16.16 8.10 10.24
N ARG A 167 17.14 7.60 9.48
CA ARG A 167 18.40 7.00 9.99
C ARG A 167 19.64 7.85 9.72
N SER A 168 19.50 8.96 9.00
CA SER A 168 20.53 9.97 8.73
C SER A 168 20.48 11.06 9.78
#